data_AF-A0A2D5F076-F1
#
_entry.id   AF-A0A2D5F076-F1
#
_cell.length_a   1.000
_cell.length_b   1.000
_cell.length_c   1.000
_cell.angle_alpha   90.00
_cell.angle_beta   90.00
_cell.angle_gamma   90.00
#
_symmetry.space_group_name_H-M   'P 1'
#
loop_
_entity.id
_entity.type
_entity.pdbx_description
1 polymer ?
#
loop_
_entity_poly.entity_id
_entity_poly.type
_entity_poly.pdbx_seq_one_letter_code
_entity_poly.pdbx_strand_id
1 'polypeptide(L)'
;MLVVLVASALAGGVALVTFQQRAAEAEAKLAAAERALHPAFADAPELWDVDAEAALAAFEAAEASGAEGGVGRAEAQALAYLQAGELVFAEEALDEARRAQGHWTPGLRVLAAEIARAGLQSDAAREHVARALATDPEHPRALLAKADLALDARDGRAAATALARLAEEVPAWAPLHDRRGLALELMGEHAAAREAFERAVELDPRWASGWINLGRARRRAGETVAAREAFDAALGVAPENADGWLGRGLCDLDAGDGAAAREAFERARELAPHDAQAQVALADLAAAEGDGAAAIAGYRAALAENGRDAGVWVKLGNALVRAGQGAEAEEAYRSAIARAPQLAAAHNGLGAALMRRGAVEHASTALERAARLDPVDPHPWMNLALLHEGRGDTEAARRAWEAALERQPDQALARARLAALR
;
A
#
# COMPACT_ATOMS: atom_id res chain seq x y z
N MET A 1 72.10 -34.57 20.78
CA MET A 1 71.79 -33.18 20.35
C MET A 1 71.11 -33.11 18.98
N LEU A 2 71.55 -33.87 17.96
CA LEU A 2 70.97 -33.82 16.61
C LEU A 2 69.49 -34.30 16.53
N VAL A 3 69.12 -35.33 17.29
CA VAL A 3 67.74 -35.90 17.28
C VAL A 3 66.70 -34.96 17.90
N VAL A 4 67.10 -34.14 18.88
CA VAL A 4 66.22 -33.14 19.53
C VAL A 4 65.96 -31.95 18.59
N LEU A 5 66.97 -31.53 17.82
CA LEU A 5 66.83 -30.47 16.81
C LEU A 5 65.91 -30.85 15.65
N VAL A 6 65.96 -32.11 15.20
CA VAL A 6 65.07 -32.61 14.13
C VAL A 6 63.63 -32.76 14.62
N ALA A 7 63.41 -33.21 15.87
CA ALA A 7 62.08 -33.31 16.46
C ALA A 7 61.44 -31.93 16.71
N SER A 8 62.20 -30.93 17.16
CA SER A 8 61.70 -29.55 17.30
C SER A 8 61.42 -28.87 15.96
N ALA A 9 62.22 -29.16 14.91
CA ALA A 9 61.98 -28.65 13.56
C ALA A 9 60.74 -29.31 12.90
N LEU A 10 60.52 -30.61 13.11
CA LEU A 10 59.32 -31.32 12.65
C LEU A 10 58.07 -30.88 13.42
N ALA A 11 58.16 -30.69 14.75
CA ALA A 11 57.05 -30.15 15.54
C ALA A 11 56.72 -28.69 15.17
N GLY A 12 57.73 -27.87 14.90
CA GLY A 12 57.55 -26.51 14.38
C GLY A 12 56.96 -26.47 12.97
N GLY A 13 57.37 -27.39 12.09
CA GLY A 13 56.80 -27.53 10.74
C GLY A 13 55.35 -28.01 10.74
N VAL A 14 55.00 -29.00 11.58
CA VAL A 14 53.61 -29.45 11.74
C VAL A 14 52.75 -28.37 12.37
N ALA A 15 53.24 -27.65 13.39
CA ALA A 15 52.53 -26.52 13.99
C ALA A 15 52.26 -25.39 12.99
N LEU A 16 53.25 -25.04 12.14
CA LEU A 16 53.11 -24.02 11.10
C LEU A 16 52.10 -24.42 10.02
N VAL A 17 52.13 -25.68 9.57
CA VAL A 17 51.15 -26.21 8.61
C VAL A 17 49.74 -26.22 9.19
N THR A 18 49.57 -26.62 10.46
CA THR A 18 48.26 -26.57 11.13
C THR A 18 47.75 -25.15 11.36
N PHE A 19 48.63 -24.18 11.58
CA PHE A 19 48.27 -22.77 11.69
C PHE A 19 47.81 -22.20 10.34
N GLN A 20 48.55 -22.48 9.26
CA GLN A 20 48.18 -22.04 7.91
C GLN A 20 46.87 -22.67 7.42
N GLN A 21 46.62 -23.94 7.75
CA GLN A 21 45.34 -24.60 7.44
C GLN A 21 44.17 -23.95 8.19
N ARG A 22 44.32 -23.65 9.48
CA ARG A 22 43.28 -22.97 10.27
C ARG A 22 43.00 -21.56 9.76
N ALA A 23 44.03 -20.80 9.39
CA ALA A 23 43.87 -19.47 8.82
C ALA A 23 43.11 -19.51 7.48
N ALA A 24 43.47 -20.43 6.59
CA ALA A 24 42.77 -20.61 5.31
C ALA A 24 41.30 -21.05 5.49
N GLU A 25 41.02 -21.92 6.47
CA GLU A 25 39.65 -22.29 6.83
C GLU A 25 38.85 -21.10 7.39
N ALA A 26 39.49 -20.22 8.18
CA ALA A 26 38.85 -19.04 8.73
C ALA A 26 38.50 -18.01 7.64
N GLU A 27 39.43 -17.74 6.72
CA GLU A 27 39.20 -16.86 5.56
C GLU A 27 38.10 -17.40 4.62
N ALA A 28 38.09 -18.72 4.37
CA ALA A 28 37.06 -19.34 3.54
C ALA A 28 35.65 -19.22 4.15
N LYS A 29 35.55 -19.33 5.48
CA LYS A 29 34.29 -19.12 6.22
C LYS A 29 33.86 -17.66 6.18
N LEU A 30 34.78 -16.72 6.36
CA LEU A 30 34.49 -15.29 6.25
C LEU A 30 33.96 -14.94 4.85
N ALA A 31 34.63 -15.40 3.80
CA ALA A 31 34.19 -15.19 2.41
C ALA A 31 32.85 -15.89 2.09
N ALA A 32 32.49 -16.95 2.81
CA ALA A 32 31.16 -17.55 2.71
C ALA A 32 30.10 -16.68 3.41
N ALA A 33 30.40 -16.13 4.58
CA ALA A 33 29.53 -15.21 5.31
C ALA A 33 29.26 -13.91 4.51
N GLU A 34 30.29 -13.32 3.92
CA GLU A 34 30.15 -12.13 3.06
C GLU A 34 29.28 -12.40 1.84
N ARG A 35 29.41 -13.59 1.22
CA ARG A 35 28.56 -14.00 0.09
C ARG A 35 27.10 -14.20 0.50
N ALA A 36 26.84 -14.66 1.72
CA ALA A 36 25.48 -14.79 2.24
C ALA A 36 24.83 -13.43 2.50
N LEU A 37 25.62 -12.43 2.92
CA LEU A 37 25.14 -11.07 3.18
C LEU A 37 24.92 -10.25 1.89
N HIS A 38 25.74 -10.47 0.87
CA HIS A 38 25.69 -9.76 -0.41
C HIS A 38 25.32 -10.71 -1.57
N PRO A 39 24.11 -11.31 -1.54
CA PRO A 39 23.69 -12.15 -2.64
C PRO A 39 23.66 -11.35 -3.96
N ALA A 40 24.04 -12.03 -5.05
CA ALA A 40 23.99 -11.46 -6.38
C ALA A 40 22.54 -11.08 -6.74
N PHE A 41 22.39 -9.97 -7.46
CA PHE A 41 21.11 -9.28 -7.70
C PHE A 41 19.98 -10.14 -8.29
N ALA A 42 20.27 -11.29 -8.89
CA ALA A 42 19.27 -12.20 -9.43
C ALA A 42 18.58 -13.07 -8.35
N ASP A 43 19.23 -13.30 -7.19
CA ASP A 43 18.78 -14.30 -6.21
C ASP A 43 18.25 -13.70 -4.89
N ALA A 44 18.60 -12.45 -4.52
CA ALA A 44 17.99 -11.75 -3.37
C ALA A 44 18.18 -10.21 -3.45
N PRO A 45 17.29 -9.54 -4.21
CA PRO A 45 17.37 -8.11 -4.53
C PRO A 45 16.75 -7.17 -3.48
N GLU A 46 15.95 -7.66 -2.53
CA GLU A 46 15.48 -6.86 -1.41
C GLU A 46 16.28 -7.17 -0.14
N LEU A 47 16.52 -6.16 0.70
CA LEU A 47 17.26 -6.38 1.94
C LEU A 47 16.53 -7.36 2.88
N TRP A 48 15.21 -7.49 2.77
CA TRP A 48 14.43 -8.46 3.56
C TRP A 48 14.47 -9.90 3.02
N ASP A 49 14.97 -10.13 1.80
CA ASP A 49 15.22 -11.48 1.26
C ASP A 49 16.56 -12.07 1.74
N VAL A 50 17.44 -11.21 2.28
CA VAL A 50 18.73 -11.66 2.82
C VAL A 50 18.48 -12.35 4.15
N ASP A 51 18.91 -13.61 4.27
CA ASP A 51 18.89 -14.33 5.54
C ASP A 51 19.99 -13.76 6.46
N ALA A 52 19.67 -12.66 7.13
CA ALA A 52 20.59 -11.93 7.97
C ALA A 52 21.00 -12.73 9.20
N GLU A 53 20.12 -13.61 9.70
CA GLU A 53 20.44 -14.54 10.79
C GLU A 53 21.45 -15.59 10.36
N ALA A 54 21.26 -16.22 9.19
CA ALA A 54 22.24 -17.16 8.65
C ALA A 54 23.57 -16.48 8.32
N ALA A 55 23.54 -15.25 7.79
CA ALA A 55 24.74 -14.45 7.56
C ALA A 55 25.47 -14.17 8.88
N LEU A 56 24.75 -13.75 9.93
CA LEU A 56 25.31 -13.49 11.26
C LEU A 56 25.91 -14.76 11.88
N ALA A 57 25.21 -15.89 11.81
CA ALA A 57 25.71 -17.18 12.27
C ALA A 57 26.97 -17.61 11.50
N ALA A 58 27.04 -17.33 10.20
CA ALA A 58 28.23 -17.59 9.39
C ALA A 58 29.41 -16.70 9.81
N PHE A 59 29.17 -15.43 10.12
CA PHE A 59 30.20 -14.53 10.67
C PHE A 59 30.69 -15.00 12.05
N GLU A 60 29.80 -15.41 12.95
CA GLU A 60 30.17 -15.96 14.26
C GLU A 60 31.01 -17.23 14.15
N ALA A 61 30.67 -18.12 13.21
CA ALA A 61 31.45 -19.33 12.93
C ALA A 61 32.83 -19.03 12.34
N ALA A 62 32.95 -17.97 11.53
CA ALA A 62 34.22 -17.49 11.01
C ALA A 62 35.10 -16.91 12.14
N GLU A 63 34.52 -16.12 13.05
CA GLU A 63 35.22 -15.55 14.21
C GLU A 63 35.71 -16.62 15.19
N ALA A 64 34.89 -17.63 15.47
CA ALA A 64 35.29 -18.77 16.28
C ALA A 64 36.48 -19.55 15.67
N SER A 65 36.73 -19.37 14.37
CA SER A 65 37.86 -19.94 13.64
C SER A 65 39.08 -19.00 13.56
N GLY A 66 38.99 -17.80 14.15
CA GLY A 66 40.06 -16.81 14.19
C GLY A 66 40.02 -15.75 13.07
N ALA A 67 38.93 -15.67 12.29
CA ALA A 67 38.71 -14.55 11.36
C ALA A 67 38.21 -13.32 12.12
N GLU A 68 38.47 -12.11 11.59
CA GLU A 68 37.84 -10.89 12.09
C GLU A 68 36.56 -10.63 11.28
N GLY A 69 35.38 -10.69 11.91
CA GLY A 69 34.09 -10.46 11.25
C GLY A 69 33.86 -9.02 10.79
N GLY A 70 34.56 -8.05 11.41
CA GLY A 70 34.70 -6.67 10.96
C GLY A 70 33.40 -5.99 10.51
N VAL A 71 33.46 -5.32 9.35
CA VAL A 71 32.36 -4.55 8.76
C VAL A 71 31.18 -5.44 8.38
N GLY A 72 31.44 -6.59 7.74
CA GLY A 72 30.39 -7.49 7.24
C GLY A 72 29.50 -8.03 8.36
N ARG A 73 30.07 -8.35 9.53
CA ARG A 73 29.29 -8.77 10.70
C ARG A 73 28.36 -7.66 11.19
N ALA A 74 28.87 -6.44 11.34
CA ALA A 74 28.08 -5.31 11.81
C ALA A 74 26.97 -4.92 10.80
N GLU A 75 27.24 -5.06 9.50
CA GLU A 75 26.22 -4.92 8.45
C GLU A 75 25.13 -6.00 8.55
N ALA A 76 25.51 -7.27 8.72
CA ALA A 76 24.56 -8.37 8.91
C ALA A 76 23.69 -8.15 10.16
N GLN A 77 24.29 -7.67 11.25
CA GLN A 77 23.59 -7.37 12.48
C GLN A 77 22.60 -6.20 12.32
N ALA A 78 23.02 -5.12 11.67
CA ALA A 78 22.14 -3.99 11.36
C ALA A 78 20.96 -4.42 10.50
N LEU A 79 21.20 -5.30 9.52
CA LEU A 79 20.15 -5.85 8.69
C LEU A 79 19.18 -6.76 9.47
N ALA A 80 19.69 -7.64 10.34
CA ALA A 80 18.86 -8.48 11.18
C ALA A 80 17.95 -7.65 12.11
N TYR A 81 18.50 -6.58 12.71
CA TYR A 81 17.69 -5.66 13.53
C TYR A 81 16.65 -4.91 12.70
N LEU A 82 17.00 -4.45 11.49
CA LEU A 82 16.03 -3.83 10.58
C LEU A 82 14.88 -4.79 10.26
N GLN A 83 15.19 -6.05 9.93
CA GLN A 83 14.19 -7.08 9.63
C GLN A 83 13.32 -7.43 10.85
N ALA A 84 13.88 -7.36 12.06
CA ALA A 84 13.15 -7.52 13.31
C ALA A 84 12.33 -6.27 13.72
N GLY A 85 12.46 -5.14 13.00
CA GLY A 85 11.82 -3.87 13.36
C GLY A 85 12.49 -3.13 14.53
N GLU A 86 13.67 -3.57 14.94
CA GLU A 86 14.45 -3.07 16.07
C GLU A 86 15.34 -1.88 15.63
N LEU A 87 14.71 -0.79 15.20
CA LEU A 87 15.38 0.29 14.46
C LEU A 87 16.53 0.97 15.22
N VAL A 88 16.42 1.13 16.54
CA VAL A 88 17.50 1.73 17.36
C VAL A 88 18.76 0.86 17.30
N PHE A 89 18.59 -0.46 17.45
CA PHE A 89 19.70 -1.40 17.38
C PHE A 89 20.26 -1.51 15.95
N ALA A 90 19.41 -1.38 14.93
CA ALA A 90 19.84 -1.32 13.53
C ALA A 90 20.73 -0.09 13.26
N GLU A 91 20.35 1.08 13.77
CA GLU A 91 21.16 2.30 13.66
C GLU A 91 22.52 2.17 14.38
N GLU A 92 22.53 1.61 15.59
CA GLU A 92 23.78 1.40 16.36
C GLU A 92 24.75 0.46 15.63
N ALA A 93 24.25 -0.67 15.12
CA ALA A 93 25.05 -1.64 14.38
C ALA A 93 25.55 -1.08 13.03
N LEU A 94 24.73 -0.28 12.33
CA LEU A 94 25.15 0.43 11.12
C LEU A 94 26.30 1.41 11.41
N ASP A 95 26.22 2.11 12.55
CA ASP A 95 27.26 3.06 12.95
C ASP A 95 28.57 2.37 13.32
N GLU A 96 28.51 1.17 13.89
CA GLU A 96 29.66 0.29 14.08
C GLU A 96 30.25 -0.15 12.74
N ALA A 97 29.42 -0.64 11.82
CA ALA A 97 29.86 -1.04 10.48
C ALA A 97 30.57 0.10 9.75
N ARG A 98 29.99 1.31 9.81
CA ARG A 98 30.59 2.54 9.25
C ARG A 98 31.92 2.89 9.92
N ARG A 99 32.02 2.76 11.24
CA ARG A 99 33.26 3.05 11.99
C ARG A 99 34.36 2.06 11.62
N ALA A 100 34.04 0.77 11.53
CA ALA A 100 34.95 -0.27 11.10
C ALA A 100 35.41 -0.08 9.64
N GLN A 101 34.50 0.35 8.76
CA GLN A 101 34.81 0.62 7.35
C GLN A 101 35.61 1.92 7.16
N GLY A 102 35.49 2.88 8.07
CA GLY A 102 36.16 4.19 8.03
C GLY A 102 35.55 5.21 7.07
N HIS A 103 34.61 4.81 6.21
CA HIS A 103 33.90 5.69 5.29
C HIS A 103 32.51 5.13 4.92
N TRP A 104 31.67 5.95 4.30
CA TRP A 104 30.40 5.50 3.71
C TRP A 104 30.62 4.80 2.37
N THR A 105 30.24 3.52 2.26
CA THR A 105 30.08 2.81 0.99
C THR A 105 28.67 3.01 0.42
N PRO A 106 28.43 2.80 -0.88
CA PRO A 106 27.08 2.76 -1.44
C PRO A 106 26.16 1.77 -0.71
N GLY A 107 26.66 0.57 -0.37
CA GLY A 107 25.93 -0.45 0.39
C GLY A 107 25.51 0.01 1.78
N LEU A 108 26.43 0.56 2.58
CA LEU A 108 26.12 1.12 3.90
C LEU A 108 25.11 2.28 3.81
N ARG A 109 25.18 3.08 2.74
CA ARG A 109 24.20 4.15 2.51
C ARG A 109 22.82 3.61 2.16
N VAL A 110 22.72 2.55 1.37
CA VAL A 110 21.44 1.88 1.10
C VAL A 110 20.84 1.34 2.40
N LEU A 111 21.63 0.65 3.23
CA LEU A 111 21.17 0.15 4.52
C LEU A 111 20.69 1.29 5.44
N ALA A 112 21.45 2.39 5.49
CA ALA A 112 21.04 3.61 6.21
C ALA A 112 19.73 4.21 5.67
N ALA A 113 19.54 4.17 4.35
CA ALA A 113 18.32 4.68 3.73
C ALA A 113 17.10 3.83 4.10
N GLU A 114 17.22 2.50 4.11
CA GLU A 114 16.12 1.62 4.52
C GLU A 114 15.80 1.75 6.01
N ILE A 115 16.82 1.86 6.88
CA ILE A 115 16.60 2.11 8.31
C ILE A 115 15.87 3.45 8.51
N ALA A 116 16.34 4.52 7.87
CA ALA A 116 15.69 5.83 7.93
C ALA A 116 14.26 5.80 7.37
N ARG A 117 14.03 5.08 6.26
CA ARG A 117 12.70 4.91 5.67
C ARG A 117 11.75 4.18 6.62
N ALA A 118 12.20 3.07 7.23
CA ALA A 118 11.44 2.33 8.24
C ALA A 118 11.14 3.18 9.48
N GLY A 119 12.06 4.07 9.87
CA GLY A 119 11.88 5.08 10.91
C GLY A 119 11.04 6.30 10.51
N LEU A 120 10.43 6.31 9.31
CA LEU A 120 9.67 7.43 8.75
C LEU A 120 10.47 8.75 8.59
N GLN A 121 11.79 8.64 8.46
CA GLN A 121 12.72 9.75 8.24
C GLN A 121 13.02 9.92 6.75
N SER A 122 12.00 10.24 5.94
CA SER A 122 12.09 10.24 4.48
C SER A 122 13.16 11.21 3.91
N ASP A 123 13.43 12.33 4.59
CA ASP A 123 14.49 13.26 4.19
C ASP A 123 15.88 12.63 4.32
N ALA A 124 16.15 11.98 5.45
CA ALA A 124 17.42 11.29 5.69
C ALA A 124 17.59 10.13 4.69
N ALA A 125 16.53 9.33 4.48
CA ALA A 125 16.56 8.24 3.51
C ALA A 125 16.90 8.73 2.10
N ARG A 126 16.26 9.82 1.64
CA ARG A 126 16.57 10.45 0.35
C ARG A 126 18.01 10.94 0.25
N GLU A 127 18.55 11.52 1.31
CA GLU A 127 19.96 11.97 1.32
C GLU A 127 20.93 10.80 1.18
N HIS A 128 20.70 9.70 1.92
CA HIS A 128 21.53 8.51 1.84
C HIS A 128 21.49 7.88 0.44
N VAL A 129 20.30 7.73 -0.15
CA VAL A 129 20.13 7.24 -1.53
C VAL A 129 20.82 8.13 -2.54
N ALA A 130 20.66 9.47 -2.44
CA ALA A 130 21.29 10.41 -3.35
C ALA A 130 22.82 10.32 -3.31
N ARG A 131 23.41 10.19 -2.11
CA ARG A 131 24.85 10.04 -1.95
C ARG A 131 25.37 8.66 -2.41
N ALA A 132 24.58 7.61 -2.27
CA ALA A 132 24.90 6.30 -2.83
C ALA A 132 24.99 6.38 -4.37
N LEU A 133 23.95 6.94 -5.00
CA LEU A 133 23.87 7.12 -6.46
C LEU A 133 24.87 8.14 -7.03
N ALA A 134 25.34 9.08 -6.21
CA ALA A 134 26.44 9.98 -6.61
C ALA A 134 27.79 9.24 -6.71
N THR A 135 27.95 8.16 -5.95
CA THR A 135 29.17 7.33 -5.95
C THR A 135 29.09 6.24 -7.01
N ASP A 136 27.93 5.58 -7.10
CA ASP A 136 27.63 4.53 -8.08
C ASP A 136 26.23 4.77 -8.66
N PRO A 137 26.13 5.43 -9.83
CA PRO A 137 24.85 5.82 -10.43
C PRO A 137 23.92 4.65 -10.73
N GLU A 138 24.45 3.47 -11.06
CA GLU A 138 23.65 2.30 -11.43
C GLU A 138 23.55 1.28 -10.28
N HIS A 139 23.92 1.68 -9.05
CA HIS A 139 23.84 0.80 -7.87
C HIS A 139 22.41 0.26 -7.69
N PRO A 140 22.15 -1.05 -7.92
CA PRO A 140 20.78 -1.53 -8.12
C PRO A 140 19.89 -1.36 -6.89
N ARG A 141 20.40 -1.67 -5.67
CA ARG A 141 19.63 -1.44 -4.44
C ARG A 141 19.37 0.04 -4.13
N ALA A 142 20.24 0.94 -4.62
CA ALA A 142 20.02 2.38 -4.43
C ALA A 142 18.97 2.91 -5.41
N LEU A 143 18.91 2.37 -6.63
CA LEU A 143 17.83 2.62 -7.58
C LEU A 143 16.49 2.08 -7.05
N LEU A 144 16.48 0.89 -6.46
CA LEU A 144 15.30 0.33 -5.81
C LEU A 144 14.81 1.20 -4.65
N ALA A 145 15.70 1.54 -3.70
CA ALA A 145 15.38 2.42 -2.57
C ALA A 145 14.87 3.80 -3.05
N LYS A 146 15.43 4.34 -4.15
CA LYS A 146 14.94 5.56 -4.79
C LYS A 146 13.51 5.39 -5.32
N ALA A 147 13.22 4.28 -5.98
CA ALA A 147 11.89 3.99 -6.51
C ALA A 147 10.87 3.87 -5.37
N ASP A 148 11.23 3.15 -4.31
CA ASP A 148 10.40 2.94 -3.13
C ASP A 148 10.07 4.25 -2.41
N LEU A 149 11.06 5.12 -2.17
CA LEU A 149 10.84 6.45 -1.61
C LEU A 149 9.93 7.32 -2.51
N ALA A 150 10.01 7.15 -3.83
CA ALA A 150 9.14 7.84 -4.76
C ALA A 150 7.70 7.28 -4.73
N LEU A 151 7.52 5.96 -4.60
CA LEU A 151 6.21 5.33 -4.41
C LEU A 151 5.56 5.78 -3.10
N ASP A 152 6.31 5.81 -1.99
CA ASP A 152 5.86 6.33 -0.69
C ASP A 152 5.41 7.80 -0.80
N ALA A 153 6.15 8.61 -1.57
CA ALA A 153 5.83 10.00 -1.86
C ALA A 153 4.74 10.17 -2.94
N ARG A 154 4.17 9.07 -3.48
CA ARG A 154 3.18 9.05 -4.56
C ARG A 154 3.65 9.71 -5.86
N ASP A 155 4.97 9.78 -6.07
CA ASP A 155 5.60 10.26 -7.31
C ASP A 155 5.86 9.08 -8.26
N GLY A 156 4.81 8.68 -9.00
CA GLY A 156 4.89 7.58 -9.96
C GLY A 156 5.94 7.80 -11.06
N ARG A 157 6.17 9.04 -11.49
CA ARG A 157 7.14 9.35 -12.55
C ARG A 157 8.57 9.14 -12.07
N ALA A 158 8.92 9.63 -10.88
CA ALA A 158 10.24 9.41 -10.31
C ALA A 158 10.49 7.92 -10.04
N ALA A 159 9.47 7.19 -9.54
CA ALA A 159 9.55 5.75 -9.33
C ALA A 159 9.81 5.00 -10.65
N ALA A 160 9.01 5.26 -11.69
CA ALA A 160 9.14 4.63 -13.00
C ALA A 160 10.52 4.90 -13.63
N THR A 161 11.07 6.11 -13.45
CA THR A 161 12.41 6.47 -13.96
C THR A 161 13.52 5.66 -13.28
N ALA A 162 13.45 5.49 -11.96
CA ALA A 162 14.44 4.70 -11.23
C ALA A 162 14.34 3.20 -11.58
N LEU A 163 13.11 2.68 -11.70
CA LEU A 163 12.85 1.29 -12.07
C LEU A 163 13.26 0.98 -13.52
N ALA A 164 13.13 1.93 -14.43
CA ALA A 164 13.59 1.76 -15.81
C ALA A 164 15.10 1.55 -15.90
N ARG A 165 15.88 2.34 -15.13
CA ARG A 165 17.34 2.17 -15.02
C ARG A 165 17.69 0.84 -14.36
N LEU A 166 16.99 0.49 -13.28
CA LEU A 166 17.20 -0.77 -12.60
C LEU A 166 16.93 -1.98 -13.52
N ALA A 167 15.95 -1.87 -14.41
CA ALA A 167 15.61 -2.91 -15.38
C ALA A 167 16.69 -3.14 -16.45
N GLU A 168 17.63 -2.20 -16.66
CA GLU A 168 18.77 -2.40 -17.56
C GLU A 168 19.73 -3.46 -17.01
N GLU A 169 19.86 -3.53 -15.68
CA GLU A 169 20.71 -4.48 -14.97
C GLU A 169 19.98 -5.78 -14.61
N VAL A 170 18.72 -5.68 -14.16
CA VAL A 170 17.92 -6.82 -13.67
C VAL A 170 16.52 -6.89 -14.30
N PRO A 171 16.42 -7.17 -15.61
CA PRO A 171 15.13 -7.19 -16.31
C PRO A 171 14.22 -8.37 -15.94
N ALA A 172 14.76 -9.43 -15.34
CA ALA A 172 14.05 -10.67 -15.04
C ALA A 172 13.79 -10.84 -13.53
N TRP A 173 13.33 -9.78 -12.87
CA TRP A 173 13.06 -9.78 -11.45
C TRP A 173 11.61 -9.34 -11.14
N ALA A 174 10.82 -10.23 -10.52
CA ALA A 174 9.38 -10.04 -10.33
C ALA A 174 9.01 -8.77 -9.53
N PRO A 175 9.53 -8.53 -8.31
CA PRO A 175 9.24 -7.30 -7.56
C PRO A 175 9.59 -5.99 -8.26
N LEU A 176 10.55 -5.96 -9.20
CA LEU A 176 10.78 -4.78 -10.05
C LEU A 176 9.58 -4.47 -10.92
N HIS A 177 9.02 -5.49 -11.59
CA HIS A 177 7.86 -5.29 -12.45
C HIS A 177 6.59 -4.99 -11.66
N ASP A 178 6.46 -5.56 -10.46
CA ASP A 178 5.36 -5.22 -9.54
C ASP A 178 5.40 -3.73 -9.14
N ARG A 179 6.57 -3.23 -8.70
CA ARG A 179 6.77 -1.80 -8.39
C ARG A 179 6.57 -0.90 -9.60
N ARG A 180 6.96 -1.37 -10.80
CA ARG A 180 6.72 -0.65 -12.05
C ARG A 180 5.22 -0.53 -12.32
N GLY A 181 4.46 -1.60 -12.09
CA GLY A 181 3.00 -1.56 -12.17
C GLY A 181 2.40 -0.55 -11.20
N LEU A 182 2.87 -0.52 -9.95
CA LEU A 182 2.43 0.48 -8.95
C LEU A 182 2.74 1.92 -9.39
N ALA A 183 3.94 2.16 -9.92
CA ALA A 183 4.34 3.47 -10.45
C ALA A 183 3.44 3.92 -11.61
N LEU A 184 3.10 3.00 -12.52
CA LEU A 184 2.22 3.26 -13.66
C LEU A 184 0.77 3.49 -13.23
N GLU A 185 0.27 2.79 -12.21
CA GLU A 185 -1.05 3.08 -11.61
C GLU A 185 -1.12 4.51 -11.04
N LEU A 186 -0.05 4.98 -10.37
CA LEU A 186 0.03 6.37 -9.87
C LEU A 186 0.01 7.41 -11.01
N MET A 187 0.48 7.02 -12.20
CA MET A 187 0.46 7.86 -13.40
C MET A 187 -0.86 7.77 -14.17
N GLY A 188 -1.78 6.88 -13.78
CA GLY A 188 -3.03 6.61 -14.50
C GLY A 188 -2.86 5.75 -15.75
N GLU A 189 -1.68 5.15 -15.96
CA GLU A 189 -1.37 4.29 -17.11
C GLU A 189 -1.82 2.85 -16.84
N HIS A 190 -3.13 2.66 -16.63
CA HIS A 190 -3.71 1.39 -16.15
C HIS A 190 -3.40 0.17 -17.02
N ALA A 191 -3.38 0.34 -18.35
CA ALA A 191 -3.07 -0.77 -19.27
C ALA A 191 -1.61 -1.22 -19.14
N ALA A 192 -0.67 -0.28 -19.10
CA ALA A 192 0.75 -0.57 -18.92
C ALA A 192 1.05 -1.11 -17.51
N ALA A 193 0.32 -0.63 -16.50
CA ALA A 193 0.42 -1.17 -15.15
C ALA A 193 0.02 -2.66 -15.09
N ARG A 194 -1.09 -3.03 -15.74
CA ARG A 194 -1.52 -4.42 -15.86
C ARG A 194 -0.44 -5.29 -16.52
N GLU A 195 0.14 -4.85 -17.63
CA GLU A 195 1.22 -5.59 -18.31
C GLU A 195 2.44 -5.79 -17.40
N ALA A 196 2.80 -4.80 -16.58
CA ALA A 196 3.88 -4.92 -15.62
C ALA A 196 3.55 -5.93 -14.50
N PHE A 197 2.32 -5.94 -13.97
CA PHE A 197 1.90 -6.94 -13.00
C PHE A 197 1.84 -8.36 -13.60
N GLU A 198 1.39 -8.51 -14.84
CA GLU A 198 1.44 -9.78 -15.58
C GLU A 198 2.88 -10.29 -15.70
N ARG A 199 3.81 -9.38 -16.05
CA ARG A 199 5.23 -9.73 -16.11
C ARG A 199 5.80 -10.17 -14.76
N ALA A 200 5.37 -9.54 -13.66
CA ALA A 200 5.80 -9.92 -12.32
C ALA A 200 5.40 -11.36 -11.97
N VAL A 201 4.13 -11.73 -12.20
CA VAL A 201 3.62 -13.07 -11.87
C VAL A 201 4.10 -14.16 -12.85
N GLU A 202 4.44 -13.79 -14.09
CA GLU A 202 5.13 -14.69 -15.02
C GLU A 202 6.55 -15.03 -14.57
N LEU A 203 7.26 -14.04 -14.01
CA LEU A 203 8.63 -14.21 -13.54
C LEU A 203 8.68 -15.00 -12.23
N ASP A 204 7.77 -14.71 -11.30
CA ASP A 204 7.61 -15.49 -10.08
C ASP A 204 6.14 -15.70 -9.74
N PRO A 205 5.58 -16.89 -10.07
CA PRO A 205 4.21 -17.25 -9.70
C PRO A 205 3.95 -17.32 -8.19
N ARG A 206 4.99 -17.31 -7.35
CA ARG A 206 4.88 -17.26 -5.88
C ARG A 206 4.93 -15.83 -5.34
N TRP A 207 4.97 -14.81 -6.21
CA TRP A 207 4.89 -13.41 -5.80
C TRP A 207 3.44 -13.01 -5.52
N ALA A 208 2.96 -13.27 -4.29
CA ALA A 208 1.57 -13.02 -3.91
C ALA A 208 1.12 -11.57 -4.17
N SER A 209 1.96 -10.58 -3.84
CA SER A 209 1.65 -9.15 -4.07
C SER A 209 1.38 -8.83 -5.55
N GLY A 210 2.13 -9.46 -6.47
CA GLY A 210 1.91 -9.28 -7.92
C GLY A 210 0.56 -9.82 -8.36
N TRP A 211 0.14 -10.97 -7.85
CA TRP A 211 -1.18 -11.53 -8.14
C TRP A 211 -2.31 -10.64 -7.59
N ILE A 212 -2.16 -10.10 -6.37
CA ILE A 212 -3.16 -9.18 -5.79
C ILE A 212 -3.25 -7.90 -6.65
N ASN A 213 -2.12 -7.32 -7.04
CA ASN A 213 -2.11 -6.11 -7.86
C ASN A 213 -2.66 -6.35 -9.27
N LEU A 214 -2.36 -7.50 -9.87
CA LEU A 214 -2.97 -7.92 -11.13
C LEU A 214 -4.49 -8.08 -11.00
N GLY A 215 -4.97 -8.72 -9.93
CA GLY A 215 -6.39 -8.84 -9.63
C GLY A 215 -7.09 -7.49 -9.51
N ARG A 216 -6.48 -6.54 -8.80
CA ARG A 216 -6.97 -5.16 -8.68
C ARG A 216 -7.03 -4.46 -10.04
N ALA A 217 -5.99 -4.59 -10.87
CA ALA A 217 -5.94 -3.98 -12.20
C ALA A 217 -7.01 -4.57 -13.14
N ARG A 218 -7.16 -5.90 -13.17
CA ARG A 218 -8.18 -6.61 -13.98
C ARG A 218 -9.59 -6.26 -13.54
N ARG A 219 -9.85 -6.19 -12.24
CA ARG A 219 -11.15 -5.77 -11.71
C ARG A 219 -11.51 -4.36 -12.15
N ARG A 220 -10.55 -3.42 -12.11
CA ARG A 220 -10.73 -2.04 -12.61
C ARG A 220 -11.07 -2.01 -14.10
N ALA A 221 -10.49 -2.92 -14.88
CA ALA A 221 -10.79 -3.09 -16.31
C ALA A 221 -12.15 -3.76 -16.59
N GLY A 222 -12.89 -4.20 -15.56
CA GLY A 222 -14.14 -4.93 -15.71
C GLY A 222 -13.97 -6.42 -16.05
N GLU A 223 -12.74 -6.93 -15.98
CA GLU A 223 -12.39 -8.33 -16.24
C GLU A 223 -12.63 -9.19 -14.98
N THR A 224 -13.86 -9.19 -14.46
CA THR A 224 -14.21 -9.76 -13.13
C THR A 224 -13.75 -11.21 -12.95
N VAL A 225 -13.90 -12.06 -13.98
CA VAL A 225 -13.48 -13.47 -13.92
C VAL A 225 -11.96 -13.58 -13.79
N ALA A 226 -11.22 -12.90 -14.67
CA ALA A 226 -9.75 -12.94 -14.67
C ALA A 226 -9.14 -12.25 -13.44
N ALA A 227 -9.86 -11.29 -12.84
CA ALA A 227 -9.50 -10.68 -11.57
C ALA A 227 -9.66 -11.65 -10.40
N ARG A 228 -10.78 -12.39 -10.35
CA ARG A 228 -11.01 -13.44 -9.36
C ARG A 228 -9.95 -14.53 -9.44
N GLU A 229 -9.60 -15.00 -10.64
CA GLU A 229 -8.52 -15.97 -10.84
C GLU A 229 -7.17 -15.48 -10.29
N ALA A 230 -6.85 -14.20 -10.46
CA ALA A 230 -5.64 -13.61 -9.92
C ALA A 230 -5.67 -13.54 -8.38
N PHE A 231 -6.79 -13.17 -7.77
CA PHE A 231 -6.92 -13.21 -6.31
C PHE A 231 -6.89 -14.65 -5.76
N ASP A 232 -7.50 -15.61 -6.44
CA ASP A 232 -7.43 -17.03 -6.08
C ASP A 232 -5.99 -17.55 -6.17
N ALA A 233 -5.21 -17.12 -7.17
CA ALA A 233 -3.78 -17.42 -7.27
C ALA A 233 -2.97 -16.80 -6.11
N ALA A 234 -3.24 -15.53 -5.76
CA ALA A 234 -2.63 -14.89 -4.60
C ALA A 234 -2.90 -15.67 -3.30
N LEU A 235 -4.14 -16.11 -3.10
CA LEU A 235 -4.57 -16.88 -1.93
C LEU A 235 -4.03 -18.32 -1.94
N GLY A 236 -3.74 -18.89 -3.11
CA GLY A 236 -3.04 -20.17 -3.23
C GLY A 236 -1.60 -20.09 -2.72
N VAL A 237 -0.95 -18.93 -2.85
CA VAL A 237 0.41 -18.66 -2.34
C VAL A 237 0.38 -18.22 -0.88
N ALA A 238 -0.52 -17.30 -0.52
CA ALA A 238 -0.65 -16.72 0.81
C ALA A 238 -2.11 -16.80 1.30
N PRO A 239 -2.55 -17.95 1.86
CA PRO A 239 -3.95 -18.16 2.25
C PRO A 239 -4.46 -17.23 3.35
N GLU A 240 -3.57 -16.63 4.12
CA GLU A 240 -3.87 -15.71 5.23
C GLU A 240 -3.74 -14.23 4.83
N ASN A 241 -3.67 -13.94 3.53
CA ASN A 241 -3.58 -12.57 3.05
C ASN A 241 -4.97 -11.90 3.01
N ALA A 242 -5.20 -10.94 3.91
CA ALA A 242 -6.49 -10.23 4.02
C ALA A 242 -6.87 -9.46 2.73
N ASP A 243 -5.90 -8.84 2.07
CA ASP A 243 -6.05 -8.11 0.81
C ASP A 243 -6.57 -9.00 -0.33
N GLY A 244 -6.04 -10.23 -0.42
CA GLY A 244 -6.48 -11.23 -1.38
C GLY A 244 -7.93 -11.64 -1.16
N TRP A 245 -8.33 -11.87 0.10
CA TRP A 245 -9.72 -12.17 0.47
C TRP A 245 -10.66 -11.00 0.18
N LEU A 246 -10.26 -9.77 0.52
CA LEU A 246 -11.02 -8.57 0.20
C LEU A 246 -11.21 -8.42 -1.32
N GLY A 247 -10.14 -8.58 -2.09
CA GLY A 247 -10.19 -8.52 -3.56
C GLY A 247 -11.11 -9.57 -4.17
N ARG A 248 -11.01 -10.83 -3.70
CA ARG A 248 -11.90 -11.92 -4.10
C ARG A 248 -13.36 -11.61 -3.82
N GLY A 249 -13.68 -11.13 -2.61
CA GLY A 249 -15.04 -10.77 -2.23
C GLY A 249 -15.62 -9.62 -3.07
N LEU A 250 -14.79 -8.65 -3.44
CA LEU A 250 -15.19 -7.57 -4.35
C LEU A 250 -15.50 -8.10 -5.76
N CYS A 251 -14.76 -9.08 -6.26
CA CYS A 251 -15.07 -9.75 -7.53
C CYS A 251 -16.37 -10.57 -7.44
N ASP A 252 -16.60 -11.27 -6.33
CA ASP A 252 -17.84 -12.04 -6.12
C ASP A 252 -19.06 -11.11 -6.06
N LEU A 253 -18.91 -9.94 -5.43
CA LEU A 253 -19.94 -8.90 -5.43
C LEU A 253 -20.24 -8.37 -6.84
N ASP A 254 -19.21 -8.09 -7.63
CA ASP A 254 -19.37 -7.64 -9.03
C ASP A 254 -20.04 -8.72 -9.91
N ALA A 255 -19.85 -10.01 -9.58
CA ALA A 255 -20.50 -11.14 -10.22
C ALA A 255 -21.95 -11.37 -9.73
N GLY A 256 -22.39 -10.64 -8.70
CA GLY A 256 -23.72 -10.77 -8.11
C GLY A 256 -23.85 -11.90 -7.07
N ASP A 257 -22.74 -12.52 -6.67
CA ASP A 257 -22.73 -13.56 -5.63
C ASP A 257 -22.46 -12.92 -4.25
N GLY A 258 -23.52 -12.35 -3.67
CA GLY A 258 -23.45 -11.72 -2.34
C GLY A 258 -23.08 -12.69 -1.21
N ALA A 259 -23.38 -13.98 -1.36
CA ALA A 259 -23.07 -14.98 -0.34
C ALA A 259 -21.56 -15.27 -0.31
N ALA A 260 -20.95 -15.50 -1.47
CA ALA A 260 -19.50 -15.67 -1.59
C ALA A 260 -18.74 -14.39 -1.20
N ALA A 261 -19.26 -13.22 -1.59
CA ALA A 261 -18.69 -11.94 -1.21
C ALA A 261 -18.65 -11.77 0.33
N ARG A 262 -19.73 -12.12 1.03
CA ARG A 262 -19.81 -12.08 2.49
C ARG A 262 -18.75 -12.97 3.14
N GLU A 263 -18.66 -14.23 2.72
CA GLU A 263 -17.68 -15.18 3.25
C GLU A 263 -16.25 -14.63 3.11
N ALA A 264 -15.91 -14.10 1.93
CA ALA A 264 -14.60 -13.54 1.66
C ALA A 264 -14.31 -12.29 2.50
N PHE A 265 -15.28 -11.37 2.65
CA PHE A 265 -15.10 -10.20 3.49
C PHE A 265 -15.02 -10.52 4.98
N GLU A 266 -15.77 -11.51 5.46
CA GLU A 266 -15.66 -12.01 6.84
C GLU A 266 -14.26 -12.57 7.10
N ARG A 267 -13.72 -13.34 6.15
CA ARG A 267 -12.36 -13.86 6.24
C ARG A 267 -11.30 -12.75 6.24
N ALA A 268 -11.45 -11.75 5.37
CA ALA A 268 -10.57 -10.57 5.37
C ALA A 268 -10.60 -9.82 6.71
N ARG A 269 -11.80 -9.62 7.29
CA ARG A 269 -11.97 -8.99 8.61
C ARG A 269 -11.36 -9.81 9.75
N GLU A 270 -11.45 -11.14 9.70
CA GLU A 270 -10.80 -12.01 10.70
C GLU A 270 -9.28 -11.90 10.67
N LEU A 271 -8.70 -11.82 9.47
CA LEU A 271 -7.25 -11.72 9.27
C LEU A 271 -6.72 -10.31 9.60
N ALA A 272 -7.52 -9.27 9.36
CA ALA A 272 -7.18 -7.87 9.63
C ALA A 272 -8.33 -7.15 10.37
N PRO A 273 -8.51 -7.40 11.69
CA PRO A 273 -9.65 -6.86 12.44
C PRO A 273 -9.65 -5.33 12.56
N HIS A 274 -8.48 -4.71 12.43
CA HIS A 274 -8.27 -3.26 12.46
C HIS A 274 -8.29 -2.60 11.08
N ASP A 275 -8.44 -3.39 10.00
CA ASP A 275 -8.63 -2.82 8.68
C ASP A 275 -10.11 -2.48 8.45
N ALA A 276 -10.37 -1.19 8.29
CA ALA A 276 -11.72 -0.68 8.03
C ALA A 276 -12.27 -1.13 6.67
N GLN A 277 -11.44 -1.51 5.69
CA GLN A 277 -11.91 -1.80 4.32
C GLN A 277 -12.87 -2.99 4.27
N ALA A 278 -12.51 -4.11 4.91
CA ALA A 278 -13.38 -5.29 4.98
C ALA A 278 -14.69 -4.99 5.73
N GLN A 279 -14.64 -4.17 6.78
CA GLN A 279 -15.81 -3.75 7.54
C GLN A 279 -16.76 -2.87 6.71
N VAL A 280 -16.20 -1.93 5.93
CA VAL A 280 -16.97 -1.10 4.99
C VAL A 280 -17.59 -1.96 3.89
N ALA A 281 -16.87 -2.93 3.36
CA ALA A 281 -17.39 -3.85 2.33
C ALA A 281 -18.57 -4.68 2.83
N LEU A 282 -18.48 -5.23 4.06
CA LEU A 282 -19.60 -5.92 4.71
C LEU A 282 -20.80 -5.00 4.96
N ALA A 283 -20.56 -3.75 5.37
CA ALA A 283 -21.61 -2.77 5.59
C ALA A 283 -22.30 -2.34 4.29
N ASP A 284 -21.53 -2.17 3.21
CA ASP A 284 -22.04 -1.89 1.87
C ASP A 284 -22.90 -3.05 1.35
N LEU A 285 -22.46 -4.29 1.54
CA LEU A 285 -23.22 -5.49 1.19
C LEU A 285 -24.54 -5.56 1.98
N ALA A 286 -24.49 -5.36 3.30
CA ALA A 286 -25.69 -5.32 4.14
C ALA A 286 -26.66 -4.21 3.70
N ALA A 287 -26.15 -3.04 3.33
CA ALA A 287 -26.97 -1.94 2.81
C ALA A 287 -27.64 -2.30 1.49
N ALA A 288 -26.96 -3.04 0.60
CA ALA A 288 -27.49 -3.50 -0.67
C ALA A 288 -28.58 -4.57 -0.50
N GLU A 289 -28.44 -5.44 0.50
CA GLU A 289 -29.44 -6.46 0.88
C GLU A 289 -30.65 -5.87 1.62
N GLY A 290 -30.59 -4.60 2.02
CA GLY A 290 -31.65 -3.91 2.75
C GLY A 290 -31.56 -4.06 4.28
N ASP A 291 -30.52 -4.69 4.81
CA ASP A 291 -30.23 -4.72 6.24
C ASP A 291 -29.55 -3.40 6.67
N GLY A 292 -30.38 -2.36 6.80
CA GLY A 292 -29.92 -1.03 7.21
C GLY A 292 -29.33 -1.01 8.62
N ALA A 293 -29.76 -1.90 9.52
CA ALA A 293 -29.26 -1.96 10.89
C ALA A 293 -27.82 -2.49 10.91
N ALA A 294 -27.55 -3.59 10.21
CA ALA A 294 -26.20 -4.13 10.06
C ALA A 294 -25.28 -3.15 9.32
N ALA A 295 -25.77 -2.47 8.28
CA ALA A 295 -25.01 -1.45 7.56
C ALA A 295 -24.57 -0.30 8.49
N ILE A 296 -25.49 0.27 9.27
CA ILE A 296 -25.17 1.34 10.24
C ILE A 296 -24.15 0.88 11.26
N ALA A 297 -24.30 -0.34 11.81
CA ALA A 297 -23.36 -0.90 12.77
C ALA A 297 -21.97 -1.09 12.15
N GLY A 298 -21.89 -1.62 10.93
CA GLY A 298 -20.64 -1.83 10.20
C GLY A 298 -19.91 -0.53 9.87
N TYR A 299 -20.63 0.51 9.37
CA TYR A 299 -20.00 1.81 9.12
C TYR A 299 -19.49 2.47 10.41
N ARG A 300 -20.19 2.31 11.54
CA ARG A 300 -19.72 2.81 12.84
C ARG A 300 -18.46 2.09 13.31
N ALA A 301 -18.39 0.78 13.14
CA ALA A 301 -17.19 0.00 13.44
C ALA A 301 -16.00 0.47 12.58
N ALA A 302 -16.20 0.63 11.27
CA ALA A 302 -15.17 1.12 10.36
C ALA A 302 -14.66 2.52 10.75
N LEU A 303 -15.57 3.41 11.17
CA LEU A 303 -15.22 4.75 11.63
C LEU A 303 -14.56 4.78 13.02
N ALA A 304 -14.72 3.73 13.83
CA ALA A 304 -13.99 3.60 15.09
C ALA A 304 -12.51 3.29 14.83
N GLU A 305 -12.20 2.46 13.82
CA GLU A 305 -10.83 2.17 13.39
C GLU A 305 -10.22 3.33 12.59
N ASN A 306 -10.94 3.84 11.58
CA ASN A 306 -10.52 4.97 10.76
C ASN A 306 -11.58 6.07 10.71
N GLY A 307 -11.58 6.89 11.75
CA GLY A 307 -12.53 8.00 11.86
C GLY A 307 -12.32 9.13 10.86
N ARG A 308 -11.31 9.10 9.97
CA ARG A 308 -10.99 10.19 9.01
C ARG A 308 -11.63 10.00 7.63
N ASP A 309 -12.17 8.82 7.33
CA ASP A 309 -12.78 8.56 6.02
C ASP A 309 -14.12 9.30 5.85
N ALA A 310 -14.09 10.41 5.12
CA ALA A 310 -15.28 11.22 4.84
C ALA A 310 -16.32 10.47 3.98
N GLY A 311 -15.89 9.54 3.13
CA GLY A 311 -16.78 8.73 2.31
C GLY A 311 -17.61 7.77 3.16
N VAL A 312 -17.01 7.16 4.19
CA VAL A 312 -17.73 6.29 5.13
C VAL A 312 -18.72 7.08 5.98
N TRP A 313 -18.39 8.31 6.39
CA TRP A 313 -19.35 9.21 7.03
C TRP A 313 -20.57 9.53 6.15
N VAL A 314 -20.38 9.72 4.84
CA VAL A 314 -21.49 9.90 3.89
C VAL A 314 -22.33 8.62 3.78
N LYS A 315 -21.70 7.44 3.70
CA LYS A 315 -22.40 6.15 3.67
C LYS A 315 -23.24 5.93 4.94
N LEU A 316 -22.69 6.25 6.11
CA LEU A 316 -23.41 6.23 7.40
C LEU A 316 -24.60 7.20 7.38
N GLY A 317 -24.39 8.45 6.95
CA GLY A 317 -25.48 9.43 6.81
C GLY A 317 -26.61 8.93 5.91
N ASN A 318 -26.28 8.36 4.75
CA ASN A 318 -27.26 7.78 3.82
C ASN A 318 -28.04 6.62 4.44
N ALA A 319 -27.37 5.74 5.18
CA ALA A 319 -28.02 4.62 5.87
C ALA A 319 -28.97 5.11 6.98
N LEU A 320 -28.53 6.09 7.78
CA LEU A 320 -29.34 6.72 8.84
C LEU A 320 -30.57 7.43 8.28
N VAL A 321 -30.46 8.09 7.12
CA VAL A 321 -31.62 8.68 6.42
C VAL A 321 -32.66 7.62 6.07
N ARG A 322 -32.24 6.48 5.52
CA ARG A 322 -33.15 5.37 5.17
C ARG A 322 -33.81 4.76 6.40
N ALA A 323 -33.10 4.74 7.52
CA ALA A 323 -33.63 4.31 8.82
C ALA A 323 -34.52 5.36 9.53
N GLY A 324 -34.71 6.54 8.95
CA GLY A 324 -35.49 7.63 9.56
C GLY A 324 -34.78 8.38 10.70
N GLN A 325 -33.49 8.11 10.93
CA GLN A 325 -32.68 8.71 11.99
C GLN A 325 -32.05 10.04 11.52
N GLY A 326 -32.92 11.01 11.20
CA GLY A 326 -32.52 12.25 10.53
C GLY A 326 -31.52 13.12 11.30
N ALA A 327 -31.62 13.19 12.63
CA ALA A 327 -30.69 13.98 13.46
C ALA A 327 -29.27 13.40 13.44
N GLU A 328 -29.14 12.08 13.56
CA GLU A 328 -27.84 11.39 13.48
C GLU A 328 -27.26 11.47 12.06
N ALA A 329 -28.11 11.41 11.02
CA ALA A 329 -27.67 11.57 9.64
C ALA A 329 -27.06 12.95 9.38
N GLU A 330 -27.67 14.01 9.90
CA GLU A 330 -27.15 15.39 9.81
C GLU A 330 -25.75 15.49 10.43
N GLU A 331 -25.55 14.87 11.60
CA GLU A 331 -24.25 14.85 12.27
C GLU A 331 -23.20 14.07 11.48
N ALA A 332 -23.60 12.94 10.87
CA ALA A 332 -22.72 12.17 10.01
C ALA A 332 -22.26 12.98 8.78
N TYR A 333 -23.17 13.70 8.11
CA TYR A 333 -22.79 14.56 6.98
C TYR A 333 -21.92 15.75 7.40
N ARG A 334 -22.19 16.36 8.56
CA ARG A 334 -21.30 17.41 9.10
C ARG A 334 -19.91 16.87 9.41
N SER A 335 -19.83 15.65 9.96
CA SER A 335 -18.57 14.96 10.21
C SER A 335 -17.80 14.69 8.92
N ALA A 336 -18.48 14.30 7.84
CA ALA A 336 -17.88 14.17 6.51
C ALA A 336 -17.33 15.51 6.00
N ILE A 337 -18.11 16.60 6.10
CA ILE A 337 -17.70 17.95 5.65
C ILE A 337 -16.50 18.47 6.45
N ALA A 338 -16.46 18.23 7.76
CA ALA A 338 -15.33 18.64 8.60
C ALA A 338 -14.00 18.00 8.18
N ARG A 339 -14.06 16.79 7.60
CA ARG A 339 -12.88 16.03 7.14
C ARG A 339 -12.53 16.31 5.68
N ALA A 340 -13.54 16.45 4.84
CA ALA A 340 -13.40 16.76 3.44
C ALA A 340 -14.36 17.90 3.04
N PRO A 341 -13.97 19.18 3.26
CA PRO A 341 -14.86 20.33 3.01
C PRO A 341 -15.32 20.48 1.56
N GLN A 342 -14.59 19.86 0.62
CA GLN A 342 -14.88 19.89 -0.83
C GLN A 342 -15.68 18.66 -1.29
N LEU A 343 -16.09 17.76 -0.40
CA LEU A 343 -16.84 16.56 -0.77
C LEU A 343 -18.30 16.92 -1.09
N ALA A 344 -18.63 17.08 -2.37
CA ALA A 344 -19.96 17.48 -2.85
C ALA A 344 -21.09 16.58 -2.32
N ALA A 345 -20.88 15.27 -2.30
CA ALA A 345 -21.86 14.29 -1.81
C ALA A 345 -22.27 14.54 -0.35
N ALA A 346 -21.36 14.99 0.51
CA ALA A 346 -21.66 15.29 1.91
C ALA A 346 -22.54 16.54 2.06
N HIS A 347 -22.26 17.59 1.27
CA HIS A 347 -23.10 18.79 1.22
C HIS A 347 -24.49 18.50 0.65
N ASN A 348 -24.57 17.65 -0.39
CA ASN A 348 -25.85 17.22 -0.96
C ASN A 348 -26.69 16.43 0.07
N GLY A 349 -26.06 15.46 0.75
CA GLY A 349 -26.70 14.68 1.81
C GLY A 349 -27.19 15.54 2.98
N LEU A 350 -26.36 16.49 3.44
CA LEU A 350 -26.73 17.46 4.47
C LEU A 350 -27.93 18.31 4.03
N GLY A 351 -27.90 18.84 2.81
CA GLY A 351 -28.99 19.62 2.24
C GLY A 351 -30.31 18.85 2.19
N ALA A 352 -30.28 17.59 1.73
CA ALA A 352 -31.45 16.72 1.70
C ALA A 352 -31.98 16.39 3.11
N ALA A 353 -31.10 16.18 4.10
CA ALA A 353 -31.49 15.97 5.49
C ALA A 353 -32.14 17.22 6.10
N LEU A 354 -31.56 18.40 5.89
CA LEU A 354 -32.08 19.68 6.36
C LEU A 354 -33.43 20.03 5.73
N MET A 355 -33.60 19.73 4.44
CA MET A 355 -34.88 19.90 3.73
C MET A 355 -35.99 19.08 4.39
N ARG A 356 -35.75 17.80 4.71
CA ARG A 356 -36.74 16.94 5.41
C ARG A 356 -37.11 17.45 6.80
N ARG A 357 -36.20 18.16 7.47
CA ARG A 357 -36.46 18.81 8.77
C ARG A 357 -37.16 20.18 8.65
N GLY A 358 -37.32 20.71 7.43
CA GLY A 358 -37.86 22.05 7.20
C GLY A 358 -36.87 23.19 7.45
N ALA A 359 -35.57 22.91 7.59
CA ALA A 359 -34.53 23.92 7.74
C ALA A 359 -34.13 24.51 6.37
N VAL A 360 -35.10 25.16 5.71
CA VAL A 360 -35.06 25.53 4.29
C VAL A 360 -33.82 26.33 3.88
N GLU A 361 -33.49 27.41 4.59
CA GLU A 361 -32.37 28.29 4.22
C GLU A 361 -31.01 27.59 4.34
N HIS A 362 -30.84 26.76 5.37
CA HIS A 362 -29.64 25.96 5.55
C HIS A 362 -29.54 24.85 4.49
N ALA A 363 -30.69 24.27 4.10
CA ALA A 363 -30.75 23.28 3.02
C ALA A 363 -30.33 23.89 1.69
N SER A 364 -30.86 25.06 1.31
CA SER A 364 -30.48 25.78 0.07
C SER A 364 -28.97 26.02 0.03
N THR A 365 -28.41 26.55 1.12
CA THR A 365 -26.98 26.86 1.23
C THR A 365 -26.10 25.61 1.00
N ALA A 366 -26.48 24.49 1.62
CA ALA A 366 -25.74 23.23 1.48
C ALA A 366 -25.85 22.65 0.06
N LEU A 367 -27.05 22.65 -0.53
CA LEU A 367 -27.28 22.13 -1.89
C LEU A 367 -26.58 22.99 -2.96
N GLU A 368 -26.62 24.32 -2.83
CA GLU A 368 -25.88 25.21 -3.73
C GLU A 368 -24.36 25.01 -3.60
N ARG A 369 -23.87 24.72 -2.38
CA ARG A 369 -22.46 24.36 -2.19
C ARG A 369 -22.15 23.05 -2.91
N ALA A 370 -22.98 22.02 -2.78
CA ALA A 370 -22.81 20.76 -3.49
C ALA A 370 -22.78 20.96 -5.02
N ALA A 371 -23.72 21.72 -5.57
CA ALA A 371 -23.79 22.04 -6.99
C ALA A 371 -22.56 22.82 -7.52
N ARG A 372 -21.92 23.65 -6.69
CA ARG A 372 -20.67 24.34 -7.05
C ARG A 372 -19.45 23.41 -7.00
N LEU A 373 -19.44 22.46 -6.07
CA LEU A 373 -18.34 21.52 -5.88
C LEU A 373 -18.33 20.43 -6.95
N ASP A 374 -19.51 19.99 -7.36
CA ASP A 374 -19.72 19.07 -8.47
C ASP A 374 -20.76 19.64 -9.44
N PRO A 375 -20.33 20.42 -10.44
CA PRO A 375 -21.25 21.03 -11.40
C PRO A 375 -21.93 20.05 -12.36
N VAL A 376 -21.43 18.81 -12.46
CA VAL A 376 -21.96 17.79 -13.37
C VAL A 376 -22.96 16.87 -12.69
N ASP A 377 -22.95 16.76 -11.36
CA ASP A 377 -23.94 16.00 -10.60
C ASP A 377 -25.34 16.67 -10.69
N PRO A 378 -26.37 15.97 -11.20
CA PRO A 378 -27.73 16.51 -11.23
C PRO A 378 -28.40 16.53 -9.86
N HIS A 379 -27.97 15.72 -8.88
CA HIS A 379 -28.72 15.52 -7.63
C HIS A 379 -28.89 16.78 -6.77
N PRO A 380 -27.89 17.66 -6.59
CA PRO A 380 -28.06 18.91 -5.87
C PRO A 380 -29.14 19.81 -6.50
N TRP A 381 -29.21 19.87 -7.83
CA TRP A 381 -30.21 20.65 -8.56
C TRP A 381 -31.61 20.06 -8.42
N MET A 382 -31.73 18.73 -8.46
CA MET A 382 -33.00 18.05 -8.19
C MET A 382 -33.51 18.33 -6.78
N ASN A 383 -32.61 18.32 -5.78
CA ASN A 383 -32.95 18.63 -4.40
C ASN A 383 -33.32 20.13 -4.21
N LEU A 384 -32.63 21.05 -4.88
CA LEU A 384 -32.99 22.48 -4.88
C LEU A 384 -34.37 22.69 -5.50
N ALA A 385 -34.67 22.00 -6.61
CA ALA A 385 -35.97 22.10 -7.26
C ALA A 385 -37.10 21.65 -6.33
N LEU A 386 -36.94 20.49 -5.68
CA LEU A 386 -37.90 20.00 -4.68
C LEU A 386 -38.05 20.96 -3.49
N LEU A 387 -36.96 21.57 -3.03
CA LEU A 387 -36.98 22.58 -1.97
C LEU A 387 -37.80 23.80 -2.39
N HIS A 388 -37.61 24.30 -3.61
CA HIS A 388 -38.36 25.44 -4.15
C HIS A 388 -39.84 25.11 -4.39
N GLU A 389 -40.17 23.91 -4.88
CA GLU A 389 -41.56 23.43 -4.98
C GLU A 389 -42.26 23.47 -3.62
N GLY A 390 -41.59 22.98 -2.57
CA GLY A 390 -42.11 23.00 -1.19
C GLY A 390 -42.34 24.41 -0.64
N ARG A 391 -41.66 25.42 -1.17
CA ARG A 391 -41.87 26.85 -0.84
C ARG A 391 -42.92 27.53 -1.70
N GLY A 392 -43.40 26.89 -2.77
CA GLY A 392 -44.25 27.50 -3.78
C GLY A 392 -43.51 28.43 -4.76
N ASP A 393 -42.18 28.44 -4.76
CA ASP A 393 -41.37 29.22 -5.72
C ASP A 393 -41.25 28.44 -7.04
N THR A 394 -42.32 28.50 -7.83
CA THR A 394 -42.47 27.73 -9.07
C THR A 394 -41.39 28.07 -10.11
N GLU A 395 -40.96 29.33 -10.14
CA GLU A 395 -39.96 29.80 -11.11
C GLU A 395 -38.56 29.31 -10.73
N ALA A 396 -38.19 29.38 -9.44
CA ALA A 396 -36.92 28.81 -8.99
C ALA A 396 -36.90 27.28 -9.13
N ALA A 397 -38.02 26.60 -8.83
CA ALA A 397 -38.15 25.16 -9.04
C ALA A 397 -37.96 24.76 -10.51
N ARG A 398 -38.59 25.48 -11.44
CA ARG A 398 -38.44 25.28 -12.89
C ARG A 398 -36.98 25.38 -13.32
N ARG A 399 -36.29 26.47 -12.96
CA ARG A 399 -34.88 26.67 -13.29
C ARG A 399 -33.98 25.56 -12.75
N ALA A 400 -34.24 25.10 -11.52
CA ALA A 400 -33.46 24.03 -10.91
C ALA A 400 -33.70 22.67 -11.60
N TRP A 401 -34.93 22.37 -12.04
CA TRP A 401 -35.19 21.18 -12.84
C TRP A 401 -34.57 21.23 -14.23
N GLU A 402 -34.61 22.39 -14.89
CA GLU A 402 -33.92 22.62 -16.16
C GLU A 402 -32.41 22.42 -16.00
N ALA A 403 -31.81 22.98 -14.94
CA ALA A 403 -30.40 22.75 -14.63
C ALA A 403 -30.08 21.26 -14.43
N ALA A 404 -30.92 20.51 -13.71
CA ALA A 404 -30.75 19.06 -13.55
C ALA A 404 -30.77 18.32 -14.91
N LEU A 405 -31.65 18.74 -15.84
CA LEU A 405 -31.77 18.14 -17.17
C LEU A 405 -30.64 18.54 -18.13
N GLU A 406 -30.06 19.74 -17.99
CA GLU A 406 -28.85 20.10 -18.74
C GLU A 406 -27.68 19.16 -18.44
N ARG A 407 -27.62 18.66 -17.19
CA ARG A 407 -26.56 17.78 -16.69
C ARG A 407 -26.85 16.32 -16.97
N GLN A 408 -28.10 15.90 -16.79
CA GLN A 408 -28.58 14.58 -17.13
C GLN A 408 -29.87 14.66 -17.94
N PRO A 409 -29.78 14.74 -19.30
CA PRO A 409 -30.94 14.95 -20.16
C PRO A 409 -32.02 13.89 -20.02
N ASP A 410 -31.66 12.65 -19.70
CA ASP A 410 -32.54 11.48 -19.55
C ASP A 410 -33.10 11.30 -18.12
N GLN A 411 -32.87 12.24 -17.21
CA GLN A 411 -33.38 12.16 -15.84
C GLN A 411 -34.93 12.22 -15.78
N ALA A 412 -35.55 11.05 -15.67
CA ALA A 412 -37.00 10.85 -15.67
C ALA A 412 -37.75 11.66 -14.60
N LEU A 413 -37.24 11.74 -13.37
CA LEU A 413 -37.89 12.50 -12.30
C LEU A 413 -37.96 14.00 -12.63
N ALA A 414 -36.85 14.56 -13.12
CA ALA A 414 -36.78 15.98 -13.47
C ALA A 414 -37.73 16.31 -14.63
N ARG A 415 -37.80 15.46 -15.66
CA ARG A 415 -38.76 15.62 -16.77
C ARG A 415 -40.21 15.60 -16.28
N ALA A 416 -40.56 14.64 -15.43
CA ALA A 416 -41.90 14.48 -14.90
C ALA A 416 -42.32 15.68 -14.04
N ARG A 417 -41.42 16.15 -13.15
CA ARG A 417 -41.66 17.30 -12.28
C ARG A 417 -41.77 18.61 -13.06
N LEU A 418 -40.87 18.86 -14.00
CA LEU A 418 -40.90 20.04 -14.86
C LEU A 418 -42.21 20.13 -15.68
N ALA A 419 -42.71 19.00 -16.18
CA ALA A 419 -43.99 18.95 -16.90
C ALA A 419 -45.21 19.27 -16.01
N ALA A 420 -45.11 19.00 -14.70
CA ALA A 420 -46.16 19.27 -13.73
C ALA A 420 -46.19 20.73 -13.24
N LEU A 421 -45.09 21.49 -13.39
CA LEU A 421 -44.98 22.91 -13.02
C LEU A 421 -45.56 23.88 -14.08
N ARG A 422 -46.48 23.40 -14.91
CA ARG A 422 -47.10 24.16 -16.01
C ARG A 422 -48.29 24.99 -15.56
#